data_AF-A0A956S050-F1
#
_entry.id   AF-A0A956S050-F1
#
_cell.length_a   1.000
_cell.length_b   1.000
_cell.length_c   1.000
_cell.angle_alpha   90.00
_cell.angle_beta   90.00
_cell.angle_gamma   90.00
#
_symmetry.space_group_name_H-M   'P 1'
#
loop_
_entity.id
_entity.type
_entity.pdbx_description
1 polymer ?
#
loop_
_entity_poly.entity_id
_entity_poly.type
_entity_poly.pdbx_seq_one_letter_code
_entity_poly.pdbx_strand_id
1 'polypeptide(L)'
;MIRSARHLCVGLLVALLGTGCDDQSSTGLPQQLADCAFGDALSLGVGEASRAPGNRVLCVSAPAGGEFVLVPFAALARDTLFKASIGVEGGGFVDVGGTALTDPITAFTSERLARFAPTEAFHRELRTAEQEELRFTPAAAGDVVDELDVMRRQARRAPSAAPPVVGDLLRLSVAASCGVNDPRQGRVMAVSDHAVVVADVQNPQPTLTTSDFQAFAQEFDALIEPTVTGLFGAPTDLDDNQRIVLFFTRGVNEKTPFGGAGVVAGFFWGGDLFPRTDTGRLQGCPSSNLAEVLYLAVPEPNGEVSGNRLSVDLLREVTPSTMGHELQHLINASRRIHISQADRFEESWMNEGLSFIAEEALFYAASGLAPAMNLDTTQVTGSSRVREAFNRYAVDNLGRYNLYMQAPSTSSPVATDRLTTRGAAWSFLRYAADRDPRPDDAFFRDLANATGAGLDNLEARIGEDPVEWMADWAVSVYADDLVPDLPPELQQPSWNTRELIASLRLDARFPLRLLAVPPGSGFSLTLQPSGAAAYVVFGLESGGRALLRFSTSDESSIRSTLLRVR
;
A
#
# COMPACT_ATOMS: atom_id res chain seq x y z
N MET A 1 -58.50 47.36 38.77
CA MET A 1 -57.06 47.49 38.41
C MET A 1 -56.26 46.78 39.47
N ILE A 2 -55.84 45.55 39.15
CA ILE A 2 -55.19 44.60 40.06
C ILE A 2 -53.68 44.69 39.84
N ARG A 3 -52.94 44.88 40.94
CA ARG A 3 -51.53 44.49 41.06
C ARG A 3 -51.47 43.26 41.96
N SER A 4 -50.78 42.20 41.54
CA SER A 4 -49.72 41.53 42.32
C SER A 4 -49.16 40.32 41.57
N ALA A 5 -47.92 39.99 41.92
CA ALA A 5 -46.92 39.19 41.23
C ALA A 5 -47.18 37.67 41.18
N ARG A 6 -46.42 36.98 40.32
CA ARG A 6 -45.89 35.62 40.55
C ARG A 6 -44.72 35.31 39.62
N HIS A 7 -43.64 34.81 40.21
CA HIS A 7 -42.50 34.16 39.56
C HIS A 7 -42.95 32.96 38.72
N LEU A 8 -42.29 32.74 37.58
CA LEU A 8 -42.44 31.51 36.79
C LEU A 8 -41.05 30.85 36.63
N CYS A 9 -40.85 29.75 37.36
CA CYS A 9 -39.87 28.74 37.02
C CYS A 9 -40.26 28.09 35.69
N VAL A 10 -39.33 27.99 34.74
CA VAL A 10 -39.48 27.13 33.56
C VAL A 10 -38.77 25.82 33.86
N GLY A 11 -39.58 24.78 34.09
CA GLY A 11 -39.11 23.41 34.31
C GLY A 11 -38.81 22.70 33.00
N LEU A 12 -37.68 21.99 32.97
CA LEU A 12 -37.29 21.06 31.93
C LEU A 12 -38.11 19.75 32.11
N LEU A 13 -38.89 19.37 31.10
CA LEU A 13 -39.68 18.13 31.12
C LEU A 13 -38.82 16.96 30.62
N VAL A 14 -38.48 16.02 31.51
CA VAL A 14 -37.94 14.71 31.16
C VAL A 14 -39.10 13.73 31.11
N ALA A 15 -39.35 13.14 29.94
CA ALA A 15 -40.33 12.08 29.78
C ALA A 15 -39.66 10.72 30.03
N LEU A 16 -40.01 10.07 31.14
CA LEU A 16 -39.72 8.69 31.45
C LEU A 16 -40.96 7.84 31.15
N LEU A 17 -40.84 6.92 30.20
CA LEU A 17 -41.71 5.75 30.07
C LEU A 17 -40.80 4.53 29.93
N GLY A 18 -40.91 3.60 30.88
CA GLY A 18 -40.24 2.32 30.82
C GLY A 18 -41.24 1.18 30.97
N THR A 19 -40.96 0.06 30.31
CA THR A 19 -41.12 -1.32 30.81
C THR A 19 -40.41 -2.32 29.86
N GLY A 20 -39.46 -3.11 30.39
CA GLY A 20 -39.20 -4.48 29.92
C GLY A 20 -37.78 -4.89 29.45
N CYS A 21 -36.86 -5.10 30.40
CA CYS A 21 -35.70 -6.03 30.44
C CYS A 21 -34.71 -6.17 29.26
N ASP A 22 -33.51 -5.60 29.42
CA ASP A 22 -32.31 -6.40 29.78
C ASP A 22 -31.34 -5.48 30.58
N ASP A 23 -31.10 -5.81 31.85
CA ASP A 23 -30.39 -5.00 32.83
C ASP A 23 -28.89 -5.27 32.74
N GLN A 24 -28.13 -4.38 32.08
CA GLN A 24 -26.74 -4.01 32.44
C GLN A 24 -26.21 -2.69 31.80
N SER A 25 -26.99 -1.89 31.05
CA SER A 25 -26.42 -0.71 30.34
C SER A 25 -27.12 0.64 30.50
N SER A 26 -28.30 0.74 31.13
CA SER A 26 -29.12 1.97 31.04
C SER A 26 -29.02 2.96 32.22
N THR A 27 -28.52 2.56 33.40
CA THR A 27 -28.33 3.48 34.54
C THR A 27 -27.02 4.25 34.51
N GLY A 28 -26.03 3.78 33.75
CA GLY A 28 -24.70 4.41 33.67
C GLY A 28 -24.66 5.65 32.77
N LEU A 29 -25.41 5.67 31.67
CA LEU A 29 -25.34 6.77 30.70
C LEU A 29 -25.85 8.11 31.24
N PRO A 30 -27.00 8.18 31.93
CA PRO A 30 -27.45 9.44 32.54
C PRO A 30 -26.44 10.01 33.55
N GLN A 31 -25.78 9.13 34.32
CA GLN A 31 -24.74 9.54 35.26
C GLN A 31 -23.48 10.03 34.54
N GLN A 32 -23.00 9.31 33.52
CA GLN A 32 -21.84 9.73 32.71
C GLN A 32 -22.06 11.07 32.00
N LEU A 33 -23.29 11.32 31.52
CA LEU A 33 -23.66 12.62 30.95
C LEU A 33 -23.66 13.72 32.00
N ALA A 34 -24.17 13.46 33.21
CA ALA A 34 -24.11 14.41 34.31
C ALA A 34 -22.65 14.68 34.74
N ASP A 35 -21.84 13.65 34.87
CA ASP A 35 -20.41 13.75 35.20
C ASP A 35 -19.67 14.54 34.12
N CYS A 36 -19.99 14.35 32.85
CA CYS A 36 -19.38 15.15 31.78
C CYS A 36 -19.87 16.60 31.80
N ALA A 37 -21.15 16.84 32.05
CA ALA A 37 -21.70 18.20 32.11
C ALA A 37 -21.09 19.02 33.26
N PHE A 38 -20.89 18.42 34.43
CA PHE A 38 -20.58 19.13 35.67
C PHE A 38 -19.21 18.80 36.30
N GLY A 39 -18.58 17.69 35.91
CA GLY A 39 -17.31 17.21 36.46
C GLY A 39 -16.09 17.67 35.66
N ASP A 40 -15.02 16.88 35.70
CA ASP A 40 -13.78 17.14 34.95
C ASP A 40 -13.96 16.80 33.46
N ALA A 41 -13.30 17.56 32.59
CA ALA A 41 -13.22 17.25 31.16
C ALA A 41 -11.79 17.40 30.67
N LEU A 42 -11.45 16.56 29.70
CA LEU A 42 -10.26 16.74 28.89
C LEU A 42 -10.43 18.01 28.05
N SER A 43 -9.43 18.87 28.08
CA SER A 43 -9.29 20.00 27.15
C SER A 43 -7.98 19.84 26.42
N LEU A 44 -8.05 19.83 25.09
CA LEU A 44 -6.90 19.69 24.20
C LEU A 44 -6.61 21.04 23.53
N GLY A 45 -5.33 21.37 23.37
CA GLY A 45 -4.86 22.39 22.44
C GLY A 45 -5.01 21.93 20.98
N VAL A 46 -4.99 22.87 20.02
CA VAL A 46 -4.93 22.50 18.59
C VAL A 46 -3.65 21.72 18.33
N GLY A 47 -3.74 20.59 17.62
CA GLY A 47 -2.62 19.66 17.40
C GLY A 47 -2.37 18.69 18.56
N GLU A 48 -3.01 18.89 19.71
CA GLU A 48 -2.85 17.98 20.86
C GLU A 48 -3.77 16.76 20.72
N ALA A 49 -3.21 15.58 21.00
CA ALA A 49 -3.88 14.31 20.87
C ALA A 49 -3.94 13.56 22.20
N SER A 50 -5.06 12.87 22.43
CA SER A 50 -5.26 11.96 23.55
C SER A 50 -5.48 10.55 23.04
N ARG A 51 -4.48 9.69 23.27
CA ARG A 51 -4.42 8.29 22.80
C ARG A 51 -4.85 7.32 23.91
N ALA A 52 -5.54 6.25 23.56
CA ALA A 52 -5.86 5.16 24.49
C ALA A 52 -6.14 3.83 23.76
N PRO A 53 -5.72 2.69 24.33
CA PRO A 53 -6.19 1.38 23.88
C PRO A 53 -7.61 1.09 24.38
N GLY A 54 -8.31 0.18 23.70
CA GLY A 54 -9.54 -0.42 24.22
C GLY A 54 -10.75 0.51 24.35
N ASN A 55 -11.66 0.11 25.25
CA ASN A 55 -12.88 0.84 25.54
C ASN A 55 -12.58 2.13 26.30
N ARG A 56 -13.31 3.20 25.96
CA ARG A 56 -13.09 4.49 26.59
C ARG A 56 -14.38 5.30 26.71
N VAL A 57 -14.53 5.94 27.85
CA VAL A 57 -15.49 7.03 28.05
C VAL A 57 -14.70 8.28 28.38
N LEU A 58 -14.93 9.36 27.62
CA LEU A 58 -14.18 10.60 27.76
C LEU A 58 -15.15 11.78 27.73
N CYS A 59 -15.07 12.64 28.73
CA CYS A 59 -15.66 13.96 28.62
C CYS A 59 -14.65 14.92 28.00
N VAL A 60 -15.01 15.52 26.88
CA VAL A 60 -14.22 16.52 26.14
C VAL A 60 -14.86 17.88 26.32
N SER A 61 -14.05 18.91 26.54
CA SER A 61 -14.49 20.30 26.62
C SER A 61 -13.76 21.15 25.60
N ALA A 62 -14.48 22.12 25.03
CA ALA A 62 -13.93 23.10 24.10
C ALA A 62 -14.18 24.53 24.63
N PRO A 63 -13.35 25.04 25.56
CA PRO A 63 -13.57 26.36 26.15
C PRO A 63 -13.66 27.48 25.10
N ALA A 64 -12.84 27.43 24.05
CA ALA A 64 -12.85 28.38 22.93
C ALA A 64 -13.64 27.89 21.70
N GLY A 65 -14.34 26.76 21.81
CA GLY A 65 -14.87 26.03 20.67
C GLY A 65 -13.76 25.25 19.95
N GLY A 66 -14.13 24.36 19.05
CA GLY A 66 -13.16 23.60 18.27
C GLY A 66 -13.73 22.45 17.45
N GLU A 67 -12.94 21.96 16.51
CA GLU A 67 -13.23 20.77 15.70
C GLU A 67 -12.33 19.63 16.16
N PHE A 68 -12.88 18.42 16.20
CA PHE A 68 -12.19 17.22 16.68
C PHE A 68 -12.33 16.09 15.67
N VAL A 69 -11.32 15.24 15.64
CA VAL A 69 -11.38 13.93 14.98
C VAL A 69 -11.06 12.84 15.99
N LEU A 70 -11.90 11.82 16.02
CA LEU A 70 -11.63 10.55 16.69
C LEU A 70 -11.27 9.52 15.63
N VAL A 71 -10.05 8.98 15.74
CA VAL A 71 -9.52 7.95 14.85
C VAL A 71 -9.46 6.62 15.62
N PRO A 72 -10.50 5.78 15.54
CA PRO A 72 -10.40 4.39 15.91
C PRO A 72 -9.58 3.62 14.86
N PHE A 73 -8.65 2.82 15.35
CA PHE A 73 -7.72 2.02 14.55
C PHE A 73 -7.75 0.58 15.05
N ALA A 74 -8.01 -0.36 14.14
CA ALA A 74 -7.99 -1.78 14.45
C ALA A 74 -6.54 -2.27 14.50
N ALA A 75 -6.00 -2.42 15.71
CA ALA A 75 -4.77 -3.17 15.94
C ALA A 75 -4.96 -4.63 15.51
N LEU A 76 -3.87 -5.40 15.39
CA LEU A 76 -3.86 -6.76 14.82
C LEU A 76 -4.81 -7.74 15.56
N ALA A 77 -6.08 -7.76 15.18
CA ALA A 77 -7.01 -8.85 15.50
C ALA A 77 -6.81 -9.93 14.44
N ARG A 78 -6.33 -11.11 14.83
CA ARG A 78 -6.24 -12.26 13.92
C ARG A 78 -7.67 -12.63 13.48
N ASP A 79 -7.93 -12.57 12.16
CA ASP A 79 -9.04 -13.17 11.40
C ASP A 79 -10.50 -12.91 11.82
N THR A 80 -10.77 -11.98 12.75
CA THR A 80 -12.15 -11.70 13.19
C THR A 80 -12.53 -10.24 12.96
N LEU A 81 -13.59 -10.01 12.17
CA LEU A 81 -14.16 -8.68 11.96
C LEU A 81 -14.43 -8.03 13.31
N PHE A 82 -13.84 -6.86 13.51
CA PHE A 82 -13.95 -6.12 14.74
C PHE A 82 -15.08 -5.09 14.61
N LYS A 83 -16.00 -5.10 15.58
CA LYS A 83 -17.09 -4.12 15.67
C LYS A 83 -16.82 -3.16 16.81
N ALA A 84 -16.80 -1.88 16.50
CA ALA A 84 -16.82 -0.81 17.49
C ALA A 84 -18.13 -0.03 17.43
N SER A 85 -18.68 0.24 18.59
CA SER A 85 -19.76 1.20 18.77
C SER A 85 -19.18 2.52 19.27
N ILE A 86 -19.54 3.61 18.60
CA ILE A 86 -19.09 4.96 18.92
C ILE A 86 -20.32 5.82 19.18
N GLY A 87 -20.45 6.29 20.42
CA GLY A 87 -21.43 7.27 20.83
C GLY A 87 -20.76 8.61 21.06
N VAL A 88 -21.35 9.69 20.54
CA VAL A 88 -20.94 11.06 20.90
C VAL A 88 -22.18 11.82 21.33
N GLU A 89 -22.24 12.13 22.60
CA GLU A 89 -23.41 12.76 23.23
C GLU A 89 -22.97 13.98 24.03
N GLY A 90 -23.88 14.91 24.31
CA GLY A 90 -23.53 16.15 25.01
C GLY A 90 -24.23 17.36 24.45
N GLY A 91 -23.69 18.54 24.76
CA GLY A 91 -24.27 19.83 24.40
C GLY A 91 -23.28 20.73 23.66
N GLY A 92 -23.81 21.63 22.85
CA GLY A 92 -23.02 22.61 22.11
C GLY A 92 -22.32 22.06 20.88
N PHE A 93 -22.91 21.05 20.22
CA PHE A 93 -22.40 20.59 18.93
C PHE A 93 -22.63 21.64 17.84
N VAL A 94 -21.62 21.81 16.98
CA VAL A 94 -21.71 22.63 15.77
C VAL A 94 -21.33 21.78 14.56
N ASP A 95 -21.86 22.17 13.40
CA ASP A 95 -21.51 21.51 12.13
C ASP A 95 -20.01 21.66 11.86
N VAL A 96 -19.36 20.54 11.51
CA VAL A 96 -17.97 20.53 11.05
C VAL A 96 -17.97 21.04 9.61
N GLY A 97 -17.69 22.33 9.42
CA GLY A 97 -17.84 22.99 8.13
C GLY A 97 -16.94 22.37 7.05
N GLY A 98 -17.49 22.14 5.85
CA GLY A 98 -16.72 21.93 4.62
C GLY A 98 -15.87 20.66 4.52
N THR A 99 -15.94 19.72 5.48
CA THR A 99 -15.05 18.54 5.54
C THR A 99 -15.78 17.20 5.46
N ALA A 100 -17.04 17.10 5.91
CA ALA A 100 -17.78 15.84 5.89
C ALA A 100 -18.25 15.48 4.46
N LEU A 101 -17.52 14.58 3.81
CA LEU A 101 -18.01 13.93 2.59
C LEU A 101 -19.06 12.88 2.97
N THR A 102 -20.32 13.29 3.05
CA THR A 102 -21.44 12.36 3.31
C THR A 102 -21.65 11.42 2.12
N ASP A 103 -21.34 11.87 0.90
CA ASP A 103 -21.54 11.11 -0.33
C ASP A 103 -20.25 10.41 -0.80
N PRO A 104 -20.33 9.17 -1.31
CA PRO A 104 -19.19 8.55 -1.97
C PRO A 104 -18.84 9.42 -3.18
N ILE A 105 -17.67 10.05 -3.14
CA ILE A 105 -17.20 10.81 -4.28
C ILE A 105 -16.50 9.84 -5.23
N THR A 106 -16.73 10.00 -6.53
CA THR A 106 -15.98 9.29 -7.56
C THR A 106 -14.48 9.37 -7.27
N ALA A 107 -13.85 8.22 -7.07
CA ALA A 107 -12.41 8.14 -6.91
C ALA A 107 -11.73 8.68 -8.19
N PHE A 108 -10.67 9.47 -8.04
CA PHE A 108 -9.76 9.70 -9.16
C PHE A 108 -9.08 8.38 -9.51
N THR A 109 -9.19 7.99 -10.77
CA THR A 109 -8.40 6.92 -11.37
C THR A 109 -7.79 7.49 -12.65
N SER A 110 -6.46 7.43 -12.77
CA SER A 110 -5.81 7.72 -14.05
C SER A 110 -6.30 6.70 -15.08
N GLU A 111 -6.32 7.05 -16.38
CA GLU A 111 -6.65 6.08 -17.44
C GLU A 111 -5.72 4.86 -17.36
N ARG A 112 -4.45 5.10 -17.02
CA ARG A 112 -3.45 4.07 -16.77
C ARG A 112 -3.84 3.16 -15.60
N LEU A 113 -4.09 3.71 -14.41
CA LEU A 113 -4.52 2.92 -13.25
C LEU A 113 -5.81 2.16 -13.57
N ALA A 114 -6.82 2.79 -14.18
CA ALA A 114 -8.05 2.12 -14.57
C ALA A 114 -7.82 0.91 -15.51
N ARG A 115 -6.80 0.98 -16.38
CA ARG A 115 -6.43 -0.10 -17.30
C ARG A 115 -5.57 -1.20 -16.68
N PHE A 116 -4.66 -0.90 -15.76
CA PHE A 116 -3.72 -1.91 -15.23
C PHE A 116 -4.08 -2.42 -13.84
N ALA A 117 -4.91 -1.69 -13.10
CA ALA A 117 -5.31 -2.07 -11.75
C ALA A 117 -6.28 -3.28 -11.66
N PRO A 118 -7.21 -3.53 -12.60
CA PRO A 118 -8.19 -4.63 -12.50
C PRO A 118 -7.62 -6.06 -12.58
N THR A 119 -6.29 -6.25 -12.63
CA THR A 119 -5.63 -7.56 -12.72
C THR A 119 -5.11 -8.10 -11.38
N GLU A 120 -5.58 -7.54 -10.26
CA GLU A 120 -5.30 -8.03 -8.89
C GLU A 120 -5.46 -9.55 -8.75
N ALA A 121 -6.43 -10.14 -9.45
CA ALA A 121 -6.69 -11.57 -9.35
C ALA A 121 -5.48 -12.39 -9.79
N PHE A 122 -4.86 -12.03 -10.92
CA PHE A 122 -3.67 -12.70 -11.41
C PHE A 122 -2.49 -12.53 -10.46
N HIS A 123 -2.20 -11.30 -10.01
CA HIS A 123 -1.09 -11.07 -9.08
C HIS A 123 -1.30 -11.78 -7.73
N ARG A 124 -2.53 -11.82 -7.21
CA ARG A 124 -2.85 -12.58 -6.00
C ARG A 124 -2.64 -14.08 -6.21
N GLU A 125 -3.16 -14.64 -7.32
CA GLU A 125 -2.98 -16.05 -7.66
C GLU A 125 -1.50 -16.41 -7.84
N LEU A 126 -0.72 -15.53 -8.45
CA LEU A 126 0.74 -15.65 -8.57
C LEU A 126 1.40 -15.75 -7.18
N ARG A 127 1.12 -14.83 -6.25
CA ARG A 127 1.69 -14.86 -4.89
C ARG A 127 1.22 -16.08 -4.10
N THR A 128 -0.03 -16.51 -4.28
CA THR A 128 -0.53 -17.76 -3.69
C THR A 128 0.22 -18.98 -4.24
N ALA A 129 0.44 -19.06 -5.56
CA ALA A 129 1.20 -20.14 -6.16
C ALA A 129 2.66 -20.17 -5.66
N GLU A 130 3.31 -19.02 -5.48
CA GLU A 130 4.65 -18.97 -4.87
C GLU A 130 4.66 -19.58 -3.47
N GLN A 131 3.68 -19.23 -2.63
CA GLN A 131 3.59 -19.75 -1.26
C GLN A 131 3.25 -21.24 -1.20
N GLU A 132 2.40 -21.73 -2.10
CA GLU A 132 1.93 -23.12 -2.08
C GLU A 132 2.91 -24.10 -2.75
N GLU A 133 3.55 -23.66 -3.83
CA GLU A 133 4.39 -24.50 -4.70
C GLU A 133 5.89 -24.36 -4.45
N LEU A 134 6.38 -23.23 -3.94
CA LEU A 134 7.82 -22.97 -3.78
C LEU A 134 8.24 -23.13 -2.31
N ARG A 135 8.30 -24.38 -1.85
CA ARG A 135 8.55 -24.70 -0.45
C ARG A 135 10.03 -24.70 -0.09
N PHE A 136 10.31 -24.19 1.10
CA PHE A 136 11.61 -24.27 1.76
C PHE A 136 11.59 -25.42 2.77
N THR A 137 12.60 -26.28 2.71
CA THR A 137 12.88 -27.30 3.71
C THR A 137 13.93 -26.74 4.67
N PRO A 138 13.65 -26.68 5.98
CA PRO A 138 14.66 -26.25 6.96
C PRO A 138 15.88 -27.17 6.88
N ALA A 139 17.01 -26.64 6.40
CA ALA A 139 18.25 -27.41 6.32
C ALA A 139 18.84 -27.57 7.74
N ALA A 140 19.38 -28.75 8.04
CA ALA A 140 20.22 -28.94 9.22
C ALA A 140 21.52 -28.12 9.04
N ALA A 141 21.98 -27.46 10.12
CA ALA A 141 23.23 -26.69 10.10
C ALA A 141 24.39 -27.61 9.68
N GLY A 142 24.91 -27.44 8.46
CA GLY A 142 26.03 -28.20 7.91
C GLY A 142 25.79 -28.90 6.56
N ASP A 143 24.53 -29.05 6.12
CA ASP A 143 24.16 -29.72 4.86
C ASP A 143 23.94 -28.75 3.68
N VAL A 144 24.47 -27.52 3.80
CA VAL A 144 24.53 -26.58 2.67
C VAL A 144 25.59 -27.10 1.69
N VAL A 145 25.25 -28.15 0.95
CA VAL A 145 25.73 -28.25 -0.44
C VAL A 145 25.52 -26.86 -1.02
N ASP A 146 26.51 -26.31 -1.72
CA ASP A 146 26.39 -25.01 -2.37
C ASP A 146 25.24 -25.10 -3.40
N GLU A 147 24.01 -24.85 -2.95
CA GLU A 147 22.78 -25.03 -3.72
C GLU A 147 22.75 -24.03 -4.86
N LEU A 148 23.30 -22.84 -4.60
CA LEU A 148 23.55 -21.82 -5.61
C LEU A 148 24.50 -22.37 -6.68
N ASP A 149 25.54 -23.10 -6.30
CA ASP A 149 26.42 -23.83 -7.23
C ASP A 149 25.69 -24.94 -8.01
N VAL A 150 24.79 -25.69 -7.35
CA VAL A 150 23.94 -26.70 -8.02
C VAL A 150 23.05 -26.01 -9.06
N MET A 151 22.44 -24.89 -8.70
CA MET A 151 21.60 -24.09 -9.57
C MET A 151 22.40 -23.50 -10.74
N ARG A 152 23.55 -22.89 -10.47
CA ARG A 152 24.48 -22.39 -11.50
C ARG A 152 24.90 -23.51 -12.44
N ARG A 153 25.20 -24.71 -11.93
CA ARG A 153 25.50 -25.88 -12.77
C ARG A 153 24.31 -26.32 -13.62
N GLN A 154 23.08 -26.22 -13.12
CA GLN A 154 21.87 -26.52 -13.89
C GLN A 154 21.59 -25.46 -14.96
N ALA A 155 21.77 -24.18 -14.65
CA ALA A 155 21.63 -23.06 -15.58
C ALA A 155 22.65 -23.16 -16.74
N ARG A 156 23.92 -23.46 -16.41
CA ARG A 156 25.03 -23.60 -17.37
C ARG A 156 24.97 -24.84 -18.27
N ARG A 157 24.01 -25.75 -18.09
CA ARG A 157 23.91 -26.99 -18.91
C ARG A 157 23.44 -26.76 -20.37
N ALA A 158 23.31 -25.51 -20.82
CA ALA A 158 23.14 -25.15 -22.24
C ALA A 158 24.51 -25.01 -22.97
N PRO A 159 24.62 -25.29 -24.29
CA PRO A 159 25.92 -25.44 -24.98
C PRO A 159 26.71 -24.15 -25.26
N SER A 160 26.36 -23.00 -24.69
CA SER A 160 27.13 -21.76 -24.87
C SER A 160 27.40 -21.13 -23.51
N ALA A 161 28.68 -21.11 -23.12
CA ALA A 161 29.17 -20.34 -21.99
C ALA A 161 29.32 -18.83 -22.31
N ALA A 162 28.92 -18.39 -23.51
CA ALA A 162 28.92 -16.98 -23.90
C ALA A 162 27.55 -16.36 -23.62
N PRO A 163 27.51 -15.11 -23.09
CA PRO A 163 26.28 -14.35 -22.94
C PRO A 163 25.48 -14.27 -24.25
N PRO A 164 24.13 -14.24 -24.21
CA PRO A 164 23.31 -14.11 -25.40
C PRO A 164 23.70 -12.88 -26.24
N VAL A 165 23.65 -13.00 -27.56
CA VAL A 165 23.87 -11.88 -28.50
C VAL A 165 22.60 -11.56 -29.28
N VAL A 166 22.52 -10.33 -29.81
CA VAL A 166 21.37 -9.88 -30.61
C VAL A 166 21.11 -10.85 -31.78
N GLY A 167 19.87 -11.29 -31.91
CA GLY A 167 19.43 -12.24 -32.92
C GLY A 167 19.30 -13.68 -32.44
N ASP A 168 19.94 -14.03 -31.30
CA ASP A 168 19.83 -15.37 -30.70
C ASP A 168 18.38 -15.73 -30.39
N LEU A 169 18.08 -17.03 -30.43
CA LEU A 169 16.78 -17.57 -30.03
C LEU A 169 16.91 -18.24 -28.67
N LEU A 170 16.14 -17.74 -27.70
CA LEU A 170 16.03 -18.30 -26.36
C LEU A 170 14.71 -19.05 -26.23
N ARG A 171 14.71 -20.12 -25.43
CA ARG A 171 13.49 -20.84 -25.06
C ARG A 171 13.22 -20.57 -23.60
N LEU A 172 12.21 -19.74 -23.33
CA LEU A 172 11.86 -19.28 -21.99
C LEU A 172 10.45 -19.76 -21.64
N SER A 173 10.27 -20.29 -20.44
CA SER A 173 8.96 -20.61 -19.88
C SER A 173 8.28 -19.33 -19.40
N VAL A 174 7.00 -19.13 -19.69
CA VAL A 174 6.17 -18.02 -19.18
C VAL A 174 5.13 -18.52 -18.16
N ALA A 175 5.42 -19.66 -17.54
CA ALA A 175 4.59 -20.27 -16.52
C ALA A 175 4.65 -19.47 -15.21
N ALA A 176 3.49 -19.31 -14.56
CA ALA A 176 3.35 -18.74 -13.22
C ALA A 176 3.05 -19.83 -12.17
N SER A 177 3.55 -21.05 -12.44
CA SER A 177 3.36 -22.26 -11.63
C SER A 177 4.39 -23.31 -12.08
N CYS A 178 4.88 -24.11 -11.14
CA CYS A 178 5.80 -25.21 -11.35
C CYS A 178 5.17 -26.39 -12.11
N GLY A 179 3.85 -26.56 -11.99
CA GLY A 179 3.09 -27.63 -12.66
C GLY A 179 2.74 -27.33 -14.12
N VAL A 180 2.95 -26.09 -14.57
CA VAL A 180 2.55 -25.62 -15.90
C VAL A 180 3.74 -25.61 -16.85
N ASN A 181 3.60 -26.25 -18.01
CA ASN A 181 4.59 -26.19 -19.08
C ASN A 181 4.14 -25.17 -20.14
N ASP A 182 4.74 -23.98 -20.13
CA ASP A 182 4.40 -22.90 -21.07
C ASP A 182 5.65 -22.29 -21.74
N PRO A 183 6.35 -23.05 -22.61
CA PRO A 183 7.57 -22.59 -23.26
C PRO A 183 7.28 -21.70 -24.48
N ARG A 184 7.97 -20.57 -24.54
CA ARG A 184 7.95 -19.61 -25.66
C ARG A 184 9.32 -19.52 -26.32
N GLN A 185 9.32 -19.16 -27.60
CA GLN A 185 10.55 -18.87 -28.33
C GLN A 185 10.73 -17.36 -28.41
N GLY A 186 11.72 -16.85 -27.70
CA GLY A 186 12.10 -15.44 -27.70
C GLY A 186 13.28 -15.20 -28.63
N ARG A 187 13.32 -14.02 -29.27
CA ARG A 187 14.50 -13.52 -29.99
C ARG A 187 15.13 -12.40 -29.19
N VAL A 188 16.46 -12.44 -29.02
CA VAL A 188 17.21 -11.33 -28.39
C VAL A 188 17.17 -10.12 -29.32
N MET A 189 16.58 -9.03 -28.82
CA MET A 189 16.38 -7.77 -29.56
C MET A 189 17.41 -6.71 -29.20
N ALA A 190 17.88 -6.71 -27.95
CA ALA A 190 18.94 -5.84 -27.47
C ALA A 190 19.70 -6.52 -26.31
N VAL A 191 20.96 -6.15 -26.14
CA VAL A 191 21.81 -6.54 -25.00
C VAL A 191 22.51 -5.27 -24.53
N SER A 192 22.47 -5.02 -23.23
CA SER A 192 23.08 -3.85 -22.59
C SER A 192 24.00 -4.29 -21.45
N ASP A 193 24.39 -3.39 -20.55
CA ASP A 193 25.26 -3.73 -19.43
C ASP A 193 24.52 -4.57 -18.39
N HIS A 194 23.24 -4.25 -18.13
CA HIS A 194 22.43 -4.93 -17.10
C HIS A 194 21.23 -5.71 -17.64
N ALA A 195 20.94 -5.68 -18.95
CA ALA A 195 19.77 -6.37 -19.51
C ALA A 195 20.05 -7.20 -20.77
N VAL A 196 19.30 -8.30 -20.91
CA VAL A 196 19.06 -9.01 -22.18
C VAL A 196 17.59 -8.82 -22.54
N VAL A 197 17.30 -8.02 -23.57
CA VAL A 197 15.92 -7.77 -24.01
C VAL A 197 15.51 -8.80 -25.03
N VAL A 198 14.43 -9.53 -24.72
CA VAL A 198 13.95 -10.66 -25.51
C VAL A 198 12.51 -10.38 -25.94
N ALA A 199 12.18 -10.62 -27.20
CA ALA A 199 10.81 -10.52 -27.71
C ALA A 199 10.32 -11.87 -28.22
N ASP A 200 9.14 -12.29 -27.79
CA ASP A 200 8.48 -13.49 -28.30
C ASP A 200 8.23 -13.36 -29.82
N VAL A 201 8.65 -14.37 -30.58
CA VAL A 201 8.49 -14.39 -32.05
C VAL A 201 7.04 -14.47 -32.50
N GLN A 202 6.11 -14.76 -31.58
CA GLN A 202 4.67 -14.82 -31.81
C GLN A 202 3.90 -13.58 -31.33
N ASN A 203 4.60 -12.50 -30.95
CA ASN A 203 3.96 -11.25 -30.54
C ASN A 203 3.04 -10.65 -31.64
N PRO A 204 1.85 -10.13 -31.27
CA PRO A 204 0.90 -9.50 -32.21
C PRO A 204 1.53 -8.35 -32.99
N GLN A 205 1.02 -8.08 -34.20
CA GLN A 205 1.48 -6.97 -35.04
C GLN A 205 0.37 -5.92 -35.24
N PRO A 206 0.69 -4.61 -35.28
CA PRO A 206 2.04 -4.05 -35.14
C PRO A 206 2.55 -4.12 -33.68
N THR A 207 3.84 -4.45 -33.52
CA THR A 207 4.51 -4.59 -32.21
C THR A 207 5.60 -3.53 -31.98
N LEU A 208 6.29 -3.65 -30.84
CA LEU A 208 7.50 -2.87 -30.53
C LEU A 208 8.61 -3.09 -31.57
N THR A 209 9.30 -2.01 -31.93
CA THR A 209 10.42 -2.03 -32.86
C THR A 209 11.74 -2.35 -32.16
N THR A 210 12.79 -2.65 -32.93
CA THR A 210 14.15 -2.80 -32.37
C THR A 210 14.60 -1.55 -31.61
N SER A 211 14.26 -0.35 -32.09
CA SER A 211 14.58 0.90 -31.37
C SER A 211 13.83 1.02 -30.04
N ASP A 212 12.61 0.49 -29.94
CA ASP A 212 11.87 0.48 -28.67
C ASP A 212 12.56 -0.43 -27.65
N PHE A 213 12.97 -1.63 -28.06
CA PHE A 213 13.70 -2.56 -27.19
C PHE A 213 15.06 -2.00 -26.74
N GLN A 214 15.75 -1.27 -27.63
CA GLN A 214 17.00 -0.57 -27.26
C GLN A 214 16.74 0.57 -26.27
N ALA A 215 15.64 1.32 -26.43
CA ALA A 215 15.28 2.38 -25.49
C ALA A 215 14.96 1.81 -24.10
N PHE A 216 14.23 0.69 -24.01
CA PHE A 216 13.99 0.02 -22.73
C PHE A 216 15.27 -0.50 -22.08
N ALA A 217 16.19 -1.07 -22.86
CA ALA A 217 17.49 -1.51 -22.33
C ALA A 217 18.30 -0.32 -21.76
N GLN A 218 18.31 0.81 -22.47
CA GLN A 218 18.99 2.03 -22.01
C GLN A 218 18.36 2.63 -20.76
N GLU A 219 17.03 2.70 -20.69
CA GLU A 219 16.33 3.19 -19.49
C GLU A 219 16.54 2.25 -18.30
N PHE A 220 16.60 0.93 -18.56
CA PHE A 220 16.90 -0.06 -17.53
C PHE A 220 18.29 0.18 -16.92
N ASP A 221 19.34 0.26 -17.75
CA ASP A 221 20.72 0.48 -17.28
C ASP A 221 20.92 1.86 -16.65
N ALA A 222 20.34 2.92 -17.22
CA ALA A 222 20.65 4.29 -16.83
C ALA A 222 19.85 4.78 -15.62
N LEU A 223 18.66 4.22 -15.38
CA LEU A 223 17.74 4.69 -14.35
C LEU A 223 17.29 3.54 -13.45
N ILE A 224 16.74 2.46 -14.02
CA ILE A 224 15.96 1.50 -13.22
C ILE A 224 16.84 0.61 -12.36
N GLU A 225 17.80 -0.08 -12.98
CA GLU A 225 18.71 -0.97 -12.27
C GLU A 225 19.49 -0.24 -11.17
N PRO A 226 20.18 0.89 -11.43
CA PRO A 226 20.98 1.54 -10.39
C PRO A 226 20.14 2.14 -9.27
N THR A 227 18.90 2.59 -9.58
CA THR A 227 18.00 3.13 -8.55
C THR A 227 17.47 2.03 -7.64
N VAL A 228 16.93 0.96 -8.22
CA VAL A 228 16.26 -0.10 -7.45
C VAL A 228 17.29 -0.97 -6.71
N THR A 229 18.40 -1.34 -7.34
CA THR A 229 19.47 -2.08 -6.65
C THR A 229 20.23 -1.21 -5.65
N GLY A 230 20.31 0.11 -5.91
CA GLY A 230 20.83 1.10 -4.98
C GLY A 230 20.00 1.22 -3.70
N LEU A 231 18.69 0.99 -3.78
CA LEU A 231 17.78 1.07 -2.64
C LEU A 231 17.65 -0.26 -1.88
N PHE A 232 17.54 -1.39 -2.58
CA PHE A 232 17.23 -2.69 -1.97
C PHE A 232 18.41 -3.68 -1.94
N GLY A 233 19.44 -3.42 -2.75
CA GLY A 233 20.54 -4.35 -3.04
C GLY A 233 20.36 -5.10 -4.36
N ALA A 234 21.45 -5.67 -4.88
CA ALA A 234 21.42 -6.43 -6.13
C ALA A 234 20.79 -7.83 -5.94
N PRO A 235 20.11 -8.38 -6.96
CA PRO A 235 19.72 -9.78 -6.96
C PRO A 235 20.96 -10.68 -7.12
N THR A 236 20.77 -11.99 -7.04
CA THR A 236 21.74 -12.96 -7.52
C THR A 236 21.89 -12.91 -9.04
N ASP A 237 22.95 -13.57 -9.51
CA ASP A 237 23.16 -13.91 -10.92
C ASP A 237 23.25 -15.45 -10.99
N LEU A 238 22.11 -16.09 -11.28
CA LEU A 238 21.96 -17.55 -11.28
C LEU A 238 22.53 -18.18 -12.54
N ASP A 239 22.38 -17.52 -13.68
CA ASP A 239 22.84 -18.02 -14.98
C ASP A 239 24.23 -17.50 -15.39
N ASP A 240 24.86 -16.67 -14.55
CA ASP A 240 26.23 -16.15 -14.68
C ASP A 240 26.40 -15.28 -15.93
N ASN A 241 25.33 -14.57 -16.33
CA ASN A 241 25.32 -13.70 -17.50
C ASN A 241 25.41 -12.19 -17.13
N GLN A 242 25.38 -11.88 -15.83
CA GLN A 242 25.43 -10.54 -15.21
C GLN A 242 24.28 -9.60 -15.60
N ARG A 243 23.17 -10.13 -16.12
CA ARG A 243 22.08 -9.40 -16.73
C ARG A 243 20.73 -9.97 -16.34
N ILE A 244 19.74 -9.11 -16.39
CA ILE A 244 18.35 -9.49 -16.17
C ILE A 244 17.68 -9.65 -17.54
N VAL A 245 16.93 -10.74 -17.73
CA VAL A 245 16.19 -10.98 -18.95
C VAL A 245 14.89 -10.18 -18.92
N LEU A 246 14.74 -9.22 -19.83
CA LEU A 246 13.51 -8.47 -20.03
C LEU A 246 12.71 -9.14 -21.15
N PHE A 247 11.77 -10.02 -20.79
CA PHE A 247 11.04 -10.82 -21.77
C PHE A 247 9.67 -10.23 -22.13
N PHE A 248 9.63 -9.56 -23.27
CA PHE A 248 8.42 -9.01 -23.88
C PHE A 248 7.65 -10.09 -24.64
N THR A 249 6.52 -10.53 -24.10
CA THR A 249 5.77 -11.67 -24.64
C THR A 249 4.26 -11.50 -24.52
N ARG A 250 3.55 -11.93 -25.57
CA ARG A 250 2.10 -12.16 -25.54
C ARG A 250 1.65 -13.10 -24.42
N GLY A 251 2.55 -13.92 -23.89
CA GLY A 251 2.28 -14.76 -22.72
C GLY A 251 1.84 -13.97 -21.49
N VAL A 252 2.27 -12.70 -21.36
CA VAL A 252 1.78 -11.79 -20.32
C VAL A 252 0.36 -11.33 -20.64
N ASN A 253 0.09 -10.92 -21.89
CA ASN A 253 -1.24 -10.53 -22.32
C ASN A 253 -2.26 -11.67 -22.14
N GLU A 254 -1.85 -12.92 -22.36
CA GLU A 254 -2.67 -14.13 -22.13
C GLU A 254 -3.05 -14.35 -20.65
N LYS A 255 -2.37 -13.71 -19.70
CA LYS A 255 -2.75 -13.73 -18.27
C LYS A 255 -3.92 -12.78 -17.97
N THR A 256 -4.28 -11.92 -18.92
CA THR A 256 -5.44 -11.05 -18.81
C THR A 256 -6.70 -11.83 -19.21
N PRO A 257 -7.74 -11.92 -18.35
CA PRO A 257 -9.01 -12.53 -18.74
C PRO A 257 -9.58 -11.86 -19.99
N PHE A 258 -10.02 -12.67 -20.96
CA PHE A 258 -10.49 -12.15 -22.25
C PHE A 258 -11.66 -11.18 -22.07
N GLY A 259 -11.52 -9.94 -22.57
CA GLY A 259 -12.50 -8.86 -22.42
C GLY A 259 -12.63 -8.33 -21.00
N GLY A 260 -11.71 -8.66 -20.09
CA GLY A 260 -11.67 -8.15 -18.73
C GLY A 260 -11.39 -6.65 -18.66
N ALA A 261 -11.76 -6.02 -17.56
CA ALA A 261 -11.69 -4.56 -17.40
C ALA A 261 -10.27 -3.96 -17.32
N GLY A 262 -9.23 -4.79 -17.26
CA GLY A 262 -7.84 -4.34 -17.19
C GLY A 262 -6.86 -5.32 -17.82
N VAL A 263 -5.57 -5.01 -17.76
CA VAL A 263 -4.46 -5.72 -18.42
C VAL A 263 -3.33 -5.97 -17.44
N VAL A 264 -2.70 -7.15 -17.51
CA VAL A 264 -1.47 -7.45 -16.77
C VAL A 264 -0.32 -6.73 -17.46
N ALA A 265 0.34 -5.80 -16.78
CA ALA A 265 1.45 -5.03 -17.36
C ALA A 265 2.75 -5.84 -17.42
N GLY A 266 2.95 -6.72 -16.45
CA GLY A 266 4.13 -7.56 -16.30
C GLY A 266 4.01 -8.40 -15.04
N PHE A 267 4.99 -9.28 -14.82
CA PHE A 267 5.15 -10.01 -13.58
C PHE A 267 6.57 -10.55 -13.42
N PHE A 268 6.93 -10.86 -12.18
CA PHE A 268 8.04 -11.71 -11.78
C PHE A 268 7.51 -13.00 -11.15
N TRP A 269 8.12 -14.14 -11.51
CA TRP A 269 7.81 -15.45 -10.93
C TRP A 269 9.00 -16.01 -10.15
N GLY A 270 8.83 -16.19 -8.84
CA GLY A 270 9.87 -16.71 -7.96
C GLY A 270 10.38 -18.11 -8.32
N GLY A 271 9.58 -18.92 -9.01
CA GLY A 271 9.96 -20.28 -9.37
C GLY A 271 11.10 -20.36 -10.39
N ASP A 272 11.38 -19.28 -11.12
CA ASP A 272 12.58 -19.18 -11.97
C ASP A 272 13.88 -19.18 -11.16
N LEU A 273 13.78 -18.88 -9.86
CA LEU A 273 14.89 -18.93 -8.90
C LEU A 273 14.94 -20.24 -8.11
N PHE A 274 14.15 -21.25 -8.50
CA PHE A 274 14.13 -22.59 -7.89
C PHE A 274 14.73 -23.63 -8.85
N PRO A 275 15.35 -24.70 -8.31
CA PRO A 275 15.91 -25.79 -9.11
C PRO A 275 14.79 -26.54 -9.84
N ARG A 276 15.08 -27.17 -10.99
CA ARG A 276 14.03 -27.92 -11.74
C ARG A 276 13.58 -29.22 -11.09
N THR A 277 14.35 -29.70 -10.13
CA THR A 277 14.13 -30.92 -9.37
C THR A 277 14.46 -30.63 -7.91
N ASP A 278 13.82 -31.35 -6.99
CA ASP A 278 14.04 -31.17 -5.55
C ASP A 278 15.53 -31.19 -5.17
N THR A 279 15.91 -30.27 -4.27
CA THR A 279 17.19 -30.28 -3.55
C THR A 279 16.95 -30.55 -2.07
N GLY A 280 18.02 -30.49 -1.26
CA GLY A 280 17.90 -30.65 0.20
C GLY A 280 17.10 -29.53 0.87
N ARG A 281 17.11 -28.31 0.31
CA ARG A 281 16.40 -27.14 0.85
C ARG A 281 15.22 -26.68 -0.01
N LEU A 282 15.29 -26.80 -1.33
CA LEU A 282 14.32 -26.19 -2.23
C LEU A 282 13.50 -27.26 -2.98
N GLN A 283 12.19 -27.05 -3.02
CA GLN A 283 11.31 -27.83 -3.89
C GLN A 283 11.69 -27.67 -5.37
N GLY A 284 11.49 -28.71 -6.17
CA GLY A 284 11.68 -28.68 -7.61
C GLY A 284 10.56 -27.94 -8.33
N CYS A 285 10.95 -27.04 -9.24
CA CYS A 285 10.06 -26.31 -10.13
C CYS A 285 10.41 -26.62 -11.61
N PRO A 286 9.77 -27.63 -12.23
CA PRO A 286 10.11 -28.06 -13.59
C PRO A 286 10.01 -26.96 -14.66
N SER A 287 9.14 -25.97 -14.45
CA SER A 287 8.94 -24.83 -15.35
C SER A 287 9.98 -23.71 -15.20
N SER A 288 10.89 -23.82 -14.22
CA SER A 288 11.93 -22.83 -13.93
C SER A 288 12.85 -22.55 -15.12
N ASN A 289 13.06 -21.26 -15.39
CA ASN A 289 14.08 -20.79 -16.33
C ASN A 289 15.49 -20.84 -15.77
N LEU A 290 15.68 -20.93 -14.44
CA LEU A 290 16.98 -20.84 -13.76
C LEU A 290 17.72 -19.54 -14.09
N ALA A 291 17.00 -18.42 -14.14
CA ALA A 291 17.51 -17.12 -14.53
C ALA A 291 16.67 -16.00 -13.90
N GLU A 292 17.26 -14.81 -13.83
CA GLU A 292 16.61 -13.56 -13.45
C GLU A 292 15.76 -13.03 -14.61
N VAL A 293 14.45 -13.29 -14.61
CA VAL A 293 13.53 -12.92 -15.71
C VAL A 293 12.43 -11.98 -15.23
N LEU A 294 12.23 -10.87 -15.94
CA LEU A 294 11.06 -10.00 -15.83
C LEU A 294 10.18 -10.20 -17.07
N TYR A 295 8.91 -10.56 -16.88
CA TYR A 295 7.96 -10.76 -17.96
C TYR A 295 7.17 -9.48 -18.19
N LEU A 296 7.16 -8.99 -19.44
CA LEU A 296 6.58 -7.70 -19.79
C LEU A 296 5.53 -7.86 -20.90
N ALA A 297 4.44 -7.12 -20.77
CA ALA A 297 3.37 -7.10 -21.76
C ALA A 297 3.84 -6.52 -23.10
N VAL A 298 3.08 -6.82 -24.15
CA VAL A 298 3.34 -6.34 -25.50
C VAL A 298 2.13 -5.61 -26.07
N PRO A 299 2.31 -4.72 -27.06
CA PRO A 299 1.19 -4.10 -27.74
C PRO A 299 0.27 -5.15 -28.37
N GLU A 300 -1.03 -4.93 -28.23
CA GLU A 300 -2.09 -5.63 -28.97
C GLU A 300 -3.13 -4.60 -29.46
N PRO A 301 -2.81 -3.81 -30.49
CA PRO A 301 -3.63 -2.66 -30.87
C PRO A 301 -5.06 -3.01 -31.27
N ASN A 302 -5.30 -4.26 -31.71
CA ASN A 302 -6.63 -4.74 -32.06
C ASN A 302 -7.24 -5.65 -30.98
N GLY A 303 -6.57 -5.84 -29.84
CA GLY A 303 -7.00 -6.72 -28.76
C GLY A 303 -6.99 -8.19 -29.17
N GLU A 304 -6.02 -8.61 -29.99
CA GLU A 304 -6.01 -9.96 -30.57
C GLU A 304 -5.76 -11.07 -29.54
N VAL A 305 -5.23 -10.76 -28.36
CA VAL A 305 -4.83 -11.75 -27.35
C VAL A 305 -5.80 -11.71 -26.17
N SER A 306 -5.91 -10.56 -25.51
CA SER A 306 -6.74 -10.40 -24.31
C SER A 306 -8.11 -9.79 -24.60
N GLY A 307 -8.39 -9.38 -25.84
CA GLY A 307 -9.58 -8.58 -26.16
C GLY A 307 -9.46 -7.10 -25.76
N ASN A 308 -8.39 -6.71 -25.07
CA ASN A 308 -8.12 -5.33 -24.68
C ASN A 308 -7.21 -4.64 -25.68
N ARG A 309 -7.60 -3.47 -26.18
CA ARG A 309 -6.73 -2.68 -27.06
C ARG A 309 -5.64 -2.02 -26.25
N LEU A 310 -4.40 -2.32 -26.62
CA LEU A 310 -3.22 -1.83 -25.94
C LEU A 310 -2.24 -1.23 -26.96
N SER A 311 -2.08 0.10 -26.90
CA SER A 311 -1.27 0.84 -27.86
C SER A 311 0.21 0.75 -27.53
N VAL A 312 1.06 0.96 -28.54
CA VAL A 312 2.52 1.06 -28.38
C VAL A 312 2.88 2.21 -27.43
N ASP A 313 2.22 3.36 -27.56
CA ASP A 313 2.55 4.54 -26.75
C ASP A 313 2.21 4.34 -25.27
N LEU A 314 1.08 3.69 -24.96
CA LEU A 314 0.75 3.36 -23.58
C LEU A 314 1.77 2.37 -22.98
N LEU A 315 2.25 1.40 -23.77
CA LEU A 315 3.30 0.48 -23.32
C LEU A 315 4.61 1.21 -23.03
N ARG A 316 5.03 2.13 -23.90
CA ARG A 316 6.22 2.96 -23.67
C ARG A 316 6.14 3.74 -22.38
N GLU A 317 4.95 4.20 -22.01
CA GLU A 317 4.73 4.96 -20.77
C GLU A 317 4.76 4.07 -19.52
N VAL A 318 4.15 2.88 -19.56
CA VAL A 318 3.95 2.03 -18.36
C VAL A 318 5.14 1.11 -18.07
N THR A 319 5.76 0.58 -19.12
CA THR A 319 6.80 -0.46 -19.01
C THR A 319 7.95 -0.07 -18.07
N PRO A 320 8.49 1.16 -18.07
CA PRO A 320 9.58 1.52 -17.17
C PRO A 320 9.23 1.38 -15.68
N SER A 321 8.03 1.81 -15.27
CA SER A 321 7.56 1.63 -13.88
C SER A 321 7.41 0.15 -13.55
N THR A 322 6.83 -0.63 -14.48
CA THR A 322 6.69 -2.08 -14.33
C THR A 322 8.04 -2.78 -14.19
N MET A 323 9.05 -2.39 -14.98
CA MET A 323 10.40 -2.95 -14.86
C MET A 323 10.99 -2.71 -13.45
N GLY A 324 10.82 -1.52 -12.88
CA GLY A 324 11.25 -1.23 -11.51
C GLY A 324 10.48 -2.02 -10.45
N HIS A 325 9.16 -2.13 -10.62
CA HIS A 325 8.28 -2.90 -9.75
C HIS A 325 8.66 -4.38 -9.71
N GLU A 326 8.79 -5.02 -10.88
CA GLU A 326 9.12 -6.45 -10.96
C GLU A 326 10.58 -6.73 -10.60
N LEU A 327 11.49 -5.77 -10.83
CA LEU A 327 12.87 -5.86 -10.35
C LEU A 327 12.92 -5.90 -8.82
N GLN A 328 12.09 -5.13 -8.13
CA GLN A 328 12.01 -5.19 -6.67
C GLN A 328 11.59 -6.59 -6.21
N HIS A 329 10.56 -7.18 -6.82
CA HIS A 329 10.11 -8.53 -6.48
C HIS A 329 11.22 -9.57 -6.70
N LEU A 330 11.94 -9.46 -7.82
CA LEU A 330 13.11 -10.29 -8.11
C LEU A 330 14.17 -10.15 -7.03
N ILE A 331 14.54 -8.91 -6.66
CA ILE A 331 15.53 -8.64 -5.60
C ILE A 331 15.08 -9.26 -4.28
N ASN A 332 13.84 -9.02 -3.86
CA ASN A 332 13.32 -9.52 -2.58
C ASN A 332 13.36 -11.05 -2.53
N ALA A 333 12.84 -11.73 -3.57
CA ALA A 333 12.85 -13.19 -3.66
C ALA A 333 14.27 -13.75 -3.75
N SER A 334 15.09 -13.24 -4.67
CA SER A 334 16.44 -13.71 -4.90
C SER A 334 17.33 -13.60 -3.67
N ARG A 335 17.30 -12.44 -3.00
CA ARG A 335 18.12 -12.21 -1.81
C ARG A 335 17.66 -13.11 -0.65
N ARG A 336 16.34 -13.27 -0.46
CA ARG A 336 15.78 -14.19 0.53
C ARG A 336 16.20 -15.64 0.29
N ILE A 337 16.07 -16.11 -0.94
CA ILE A 337 16.40 -17.50 -1.27
C ILE A 337 17.92 -17.70 -1.15
N HIS A 338 18.72 -16.89 -1.81
CA HIS A 338 20.12 -17.24 -2.10
C HIS A 338 21.18 -16.47 -1.32
N ILE A 339 20.80 -15.38 -0.63
CA ILE A 339 21.75 -14.51 0.09
C ILE A 339 21.51 -14.55 1.60
N SER A 340 20.33 -14.13 2.06
CA SER A 340 19.98 -14.18 3.49
C SER A 340 19.54 -15.57 3.93
N GLN A 341 19.26 -16.47 2.98
CA GLN A 341 18.84 -17.86 3.22
C GLN A 341 17.62 -17.95 4.13
N ALA A 342 16.65 -17.05 3.91
CA ALA A 342 15.35 -17.12 4.56
C ALA A 342 14.66 -18.46 4.27
N ASP A 343 13.82 -18.89 5.20
CA ASP A 343 13.00 -20.11 5.11
C ASP A 343 11.58 -19.82 4.58
N ARG A 344 11.34 -18.57 4.16
CA ARG A 344 10.06 -18.09 3.62
C ARG A 344 10.26 -16.84 2.77
N PHE A 345 9.28 -16.61 1.90
CA PHE A 345 9.12 -15.33 1.20
C PHE A 345 8.69 -14.22 2.16
N GLU A 346 8.79 -12.99 1.66
CA GLU A 346 8.17 -11.84 2.30
C GLU A 346 6.64 -11.97 2.27
N GLU A 347 5.95 -11.37 3.25
CA GLU A 347 4.49 -11.27 3.21
C GLU A 347 4.03 -10.40 2.03
N SER A 348 2.92 -10.78 1.39
CA SER A 348 2.48 -10.14 0.15
C SER A 348 2.32 -8.63 0.26
N TRP A 349 1.81 -8.12 1.39
CA TRP A 349 1.62 -6.68 1.60
C TRP A 349 2.96 -5.93 1.62
N MET A 350 3.98 -6.49 2.28
CA MET A 350 5.31 -5.88 2.40
C MET A 350 6.04 -6.01 1.06
N ASN A 351 5.93 -7.16 0.40
CA ASN A 351 6.51 -7.38 -0.92
C ASN A 351 5.98 -6.37 -1.96
N GLU A 352 4.65 -6.19 -2.04
CA GLU A 352 4.01 -5.22 -2.93
C GLU A 352 4.31 -3.77 -2.50
N GLY A 353 4.27 -3.48 -1.20
CA GLY A 353 4.58 -2.15 -0.66
C GLY A 353 6.00 -1.69 -1.04
N LEU A 354 6.99 -2.58 -0.90
CA LEU A 354 8.37 -2.30 -1.32
C LEU A 354 8.48 -2.11 -2.83
N SER A 355 7.73 -2.84 -3.66
CA SER A 355 7.68 -2.59 -5.11
C SER A 355 7.12 -1.21 -5.46
N PHE A 356 6.13 -0.70 -4.72
CA PHE A 356 5.65 0.67 -4.90
C PHE A 356 6.63 1.72 -4.41
N ILE A 357 7.43 1.42 -3.38
CA ILE A 357 8.58 2.24 -3.00
C ILE A 357 9.64 2.26 -4.11
N ALA A 358 9.83 1.16 -4.85
CA ALA A 358 10.70 1.14 -6.02
C ALA A 358 10.21 2.11 -7.11
N GLU A 359 8.91 2.13 -7.40
CA GLU A 359 8.31 3.11 -8.33
C GLU A 359 8.52 4.56 -7.84
N GLU A 360 8.34 4.83 -6.54
CA GLU A 360 8.63 6.14 -5.94
C GLU A 360 10.12 6.53 -6.07
N ALA A 361 11.04 5.60 -5.84
CA ALA A 361 12.46 5.85 -5.99
C ALA A 361 12.82 6.23 -7.45
N LEU A 362 12.18 5.60 -8.44
CA LEU A 362 12.32 5.98 -9.84
C LEU A 362 11.81 7.39 -10.11
N PHE A 363 10.71 7.79 -9.47
CA PHE A 363 10.24 9.18 -9.54
C PHE A 363 11.31 10.16 -9.03
N TYR A 364 11.91 9.92 -7.86
CA TYR A 364 12.95 10.80 -7.31
C TYR A 364 14.18 10.85 -8.22
N ALA A 365 14.68 9.70 -8.67
CA ALA A 365 15.83 9.63 -9.58
C ALA A 365 15.55 10.35 -10.92
N ALA A 366 14.38 10.12 -11.53
CA ALA A 366 14.02 10.71 -12.82
C ALA A 366 13.74 12.22 -12.72
N SER A 367 13.13 12.68 -11.62
CA SER A 367 12.76 14.09 -11.41
C SER A 367 13.91 14.95 -10.87
N GLY A 368 14.80 14.37 -10.06
CA GLY A 368 15.79 15.07 -9.26
C GLY A 368 15.22 15.71 -7.98
N LEU A 369 13.98 15.38 -7.61
CA LEU A 369 13.40 15.69 -6.30
C LEU A 369 13.84 14.64 -5.26
N ALA A 370 13.49 14.87 -3.99
CA ALA A 370 13.83 13.98 -2.89
C ALA A 370 12.65 13.80 -1.92
N PRO A 371 12.68 12.75 -1.07
CA PRO A 371 11.83 12.64 0.11
C PRO A 371 11.92 13.87 1.03
N ALA A 372 10.99 13.97 1.97
CA ALA A 372 10.90 15.05 2.97
C ALA A 372 10.81 16.50 2.41
N MET A 373 10.36 16.67 1.16
CA MET A 373 10.21 17.98 0.51
C MET A 373 8.79 18.57 0.57
N ASN A 374 7.86 17.87 1.21
CA ASN A 374 6.42 18.11 1.22
C ASN A 374 5.88 18.46 -0.17
N LEU A 375 6.07 17.53 -1.12
CA LEU A 375 5.81 17.79 -2.54
C LEU A 375 4.34 18.12 -2.80
N ASP A 376 4.06 19.27 -3.42
CA ASP A 376 2.75 19.71 -3.88
C ASP A 376 2.70 19.84 -5.42
N THR A 377 1.54 20.21 -5.95
CA THR A 377 1.30 20.34 -7.40
C THR A 377 2.31 21.28 -8.08
N THR A 378 2.77 22.32 -7.40
CA THR A 378 3.78 23.27 -7.88
C THR A 378 5.12 22.59 -8.13
N GLN A 379 5.60 21.78 -7.19
CA GLN A 379 6.87 21.04 -7.35
C GLN A 379 6.72 20.01 -8.47
N VAL A 380 5.66 19.18 -8.44
CA VAL A 380 5.52 18.06 -9.40
C VAL A 380 5.20 18.50 -10.83
N THR A 381 4.76 19.75 -11.03
CA THR A 381 4.51 20.31 -12.36
C THR A 381 5.50 21.38 -12.80
N GLY A 382 6.50 21.70 -11.96
CA GLY A 382 7.43 22.83 -12.13
C GLY A 382 8.34 22.76 -13.37
N SER A 383 8.49 21.59 -13.99
CA SER A 383 9.15 21.42 -15.28
C SER A 383 8.58 20.25 -16.07
N SER A 384 8.86 20.17 -17.38
CA SER A 384 8.48 19.02 -18.21
C SER A 384 9.09 17.72 -17.71
N ARG A 385 10.38 17.74 -17.31
CA ARG A 385 11.09 16.59 -16.74
C ARG A 385 10.39 16.04 -15.50
N VAL A 386 10.08 16.91 -14.54
CA VAL A 386 9.46 16.50 -13.28
C VAL A 386 8.03 15.99 -13.53
N ARG A 387 7.28 16.64 -14.41
CA ARG A 387 5.93 16.22 -14.78
C ARG A 387 5.89 14.86 -15.47
N GLU A 388 6.83 14.61 -16.38
CA GLU A 388 6.98 13.31 -17.04
C GLU A 388 7.32 12.21 -16.03
N ALA A 389 8.27 12.48 -15.13
CA ALA A 389 8.61 11.56 -14.05
C ALA A 389 7.42 11.27 -13.12
N PHE A 390 6.64 12.30 -12.75
CA PHE A 390 5.45 12.16 -11.91
C PHE A 390 4.39 11.28 -12.58
N ASN A 391 4.08 11.54 -13.86
CA ASN A 391 3.12 10.76 -14.63
C ASN A 391 3.58 9.31 -14.82
N ARG A 392 4.89 9.08 -14.99
CA ARG A 392 5.44 7.76 -15.23
C ARG A 392 5.55 6.90 -13.97
N TYR A 393 5.91 7.49 -12.83
CA TYR A 393 6.37 6.74 -11.67
C TYR A 393 5.61 6.99 -10.37
N ALA A 394 4.86 8.10 -10.22
CA ALA A 394 4.25 8.47 -8.94
C ALA A 394 2.72 8.52 -8.95
N VAL A 395 2.10 8.95 -10.07
CA VAL A 395 0.66 9.24 -10.12
C VAL A 395 -0.22 8.02 -9.80
N ASP A 396 0.23 6.82 -10.18
CA ASP A 396 -0.53 5.59 -9.93
C ASP A 396 -0.49 5.18 -8.44
N ASN A 397 0.59 5.46 -7.72
CA ASN A 397 0.68 5.25 -6.26
C ASN A 397 -0.31 6.16 -5.52
N LEU A 398 -0.34 7.46 -5.89
CA LEU A 398 -1.33 8.40 -5.36
C LEU A 398 -2.77 7.99 -5.71
N GLY A 399 -2.98 7.48 -6.93
CA GLY A 399 -4.28 6.94 -7.35
C GLY A 399 -4.73 5.75 -6.50
N ARG A 400 -3.83 4.79 -6.21
CA ARG A 400 -4.12 3.66 -5.30
C ARG A 400 -4.37 4.12 -3.86
N TYR A 401 -3.61 5.10 -3.38
CA TYR A 401 -3.81 5.64 -2.04
C TYR A 401 -5.15 6.40 -1.91
N ASN A 402 -5.58 7.10 -2.97
CA ASN A 402 -6.92 7.67 -3.05
C ASN A 402 -8.03 6.59 -2.94
N LEU A 403 -7.84 5.39 -3.52
CA LEU A 403 -8.79 4.29 -3.35
C LEU A 403 -8.88 3.85 -1.87
N TYR A 404 -7.76 3.78 -1.16
CA TYR A 404 -7.75 3.54 0.29
C TYR A 404 -8.54 4.61 1.05
N MET A 405 -8.32 5.89 0.74
CA MET A 405 -9.00 7.01 1.43
C MET A 405 -10.53 6.98 1.28
N GLN A 406 -11.07 6.35 0.23
CA GLN A 406 -12.51 6.15 0.06
C GLN A 406 -13.08 4.99 0.89
N ALA A 407 -12.23 4.06 1.33
CA ALA A 407 -12.63 2.85 2.05
C ALA A 407 -11.70 2.48 3.22
N PRO A 408 -11.33 3.43 4.12
CA PRO A 408 -10.30 3.19 5.14
C PRO A 408 -10.75 2.23 6.24
N SER A 409 -12.06 2.08 6.46
CA SER A 409 -12.62 1.15 7.45
C SER A 409 -12.65 -0.30 6.97
N THR A 410 -12.49 -0.53 5.66
CA THR A 410 -12.53 -1.86 5.03
C THR A 410 -11.28 -2.15 4.21
N SER A 411 -10.21 -1.40 4.44
CA SER A 411 -8.92 -1.54 3.79
C SER A 411 -7.83 -1.34 4.84
N SER A 412 -6.70 -2.00 4.69
CA SER A 412 -5.58 -1.88 5.61
C SER A 412 -4.26 -1.99 4.85
N PRO A 413 -3.15 -1.41 5.35
CA PRO A 413 -1.84 -1.53 4.72
C PRO A 413 -1.23 -2.94 4.80
N VAL A 414 -1.71 -3.79 5.71
CA VAL A 414 -1.16 -5.14 5.96
C VAL A 414 -2.19 -6.26 5.77
N ALA A 415 -3.32 -5.95 5.12
CA ALA A 415 -4.34 -6.92 4.77
C ALA A 415 -3.93 -7.77 3.55
N THR A 416 -4.78 -8.73 3.18
CA THR A 416 -4.65 -9.45 1.90
C THR A 416 -4.56 -8.47 0.73
N ASP A 417 -3.75 -8.84 -0.26
CA ASP A 417 -3.43 -8.00 -1.41
C ASP A 417 -4.67 -7.58 -2.22
N ARG A 418 -4.83 -6.25 -2.35
CA ARG A 418 -5.85 -5.48 -3.07
C ARG A 418 -5.27 -4.11 -3.39
N LEU A 419 -5.80 -3.37 -4.38
CA LEU A 419 -5.32 -2.03 -4.73
C LEU A 419 -5.39 -1.03 -3.57
N THR A 420 -6.44 -1.10 -2.76
CA THR A 420 -6.55 -0.26 -1.56
C THR A 420 -5.49 -0.61 -0.53
N THR A 421 -5.21 -1.90 -0.33
CA THR A 421 -4.10 -2.39 0.51
C THR A 421 -2.76 -1.89 -0.02
N ARG A 422 -2.52 -2.01 -1.33
CA ARG A 422 -1.29 -1.59 -2.01
C ARG A 422 -1.00 -0.10 -1.85
N GLY A 423 -2.01 0.76 -2.04
CA GLY A 423 -1.88 2.20 -1.84
C GLY A 423 -1.61 2.58 -0.37
N ALA A 424 -2.27 1.90 0.57
CA ALA A 424 -2.03 2.07 1.99
C ALA A 424 -0.63 1.57 2.41
N ALA A 425 -0.18 0.43 1.89
CA ALA A 425 1.12 -0.15 2.16
C ALA A 425 2.25 0.78 1.70
N TRP A 426 2.15 1.34 0.49
CA TRP A 426 3.10 2.35 0.00
C TRP A 426 3.17 3.57 0.93
N SER A 427 2.01 4.18 1.24
CA SER A 427 1.97 5.36 2.11
C SER A 427 2.51 5.07 3.51
N PHE A 428 2.19 3.90 4.09
CA PHE A 428 2.70 3.51 5.40
C PHE A 428 4.21 3.26 5.40
N LEU A 429 4.76 2.60 4.37
CA LEU A 429 6.21 2.38 4.27
C LEU A 429 6.98 3.67 4.02
N ARG A 430 6.43 4.61 3.23
CA ARG A 430 6.99 5.95 3.07
C ARG A 430 6.99 6.73 4.38
N TYR A 431 5.87 6.69 5.11
CA TYR A 431 5.77 7.28 6.45
C TYR A 431 6.78 6.67 7.42
N ALA A 432 6.94 5.34 7.41
CA ALA A 432 7.92 4.66 8.25
C ALA A 432 9.35 5.09 7.90
N ALA A 433 9.69 5.21 6.62
CA ALA A 433 10.99 5.70 6.20
C ALA A 433 11.22 7.18 6.54
N ASP A 434 10.19 8.03 6.45
CA ASP A 434 10.26 9.44 6.87
C ASP A 434 10.48 9.60 8.38
N ARG A 435 9.99 8.64 9.17
CA ARG A 435 10.12 8.60 10.64
C ARG A 435 11.42 7.92 11.10
N ASP A 436 11.97 7.01 10.31
CA ASP A 436 13.21 6.32 10.64
C ASP A 436 14.41 7.28 10.56
N PRO A 437 15.31 7.27 11.56
CA PRO A 437 16.46 8.18 11.55
C PRO A 437 17.55 7.78 10.54
N ARG A 438 17.48 6.58 9.95
CA ARG A 438 18.42 6.12 8.92
C ARG A 438 18.04 6.70 7.56
N PRO A 439 18.99 6.83 6.63
CA PRO A 439 18.65 7.13 5.25
C PRO A 439 17.83 5.99 4.63
N ASP A 440 16.96 6.33 3.68
CA ASP A 440 16.07 5.41 2.96
C ASP A 440 16.78 4.15 2.43
N ASP A 441 17.98 4.31 1.86
CA ASP A 441 18.77 3.22 1.29
C ASP A 441 19.24 2.20 2.34
N ALA A 442 19.48 2.63 3.57
CA ALA A 442 19.77 1.72 4.67
C ALA A 442 18.49 1.05 5.18
N PHE A 443 17.41 1.82 5.37
CA PHE A 443 16.14 1.32 5.89
C PHE A 443 15.53 0.24 4.97
N PHE A 444 15.33 0.55 3.69
CA PHE A 444 14.69 -0.36 2.75
C PHE A 444 15.58 -1.56 2.39
N ARG A 445 16.90 -1.39 2.34
CA ARG A 445 17.86 -2.49 2.18
C ARG A 445 17.80 -3.47 3.34
N ASP A 446 17.66 -2.99 4.58
CA ASP A 446 17.55 -3.86 5.75
C ASP A 446 16.27 -4.70 5.73
N LEU A 447 15.15 -4.11 5.26
CA LEU A 447 13.88 -4.82 5.08
C LEU A 447 14.00 -5.92 4.01
N ALA A 448 14.57 -5.60 2.85
CA ALA A 448 14.76 -6.56 1.74
C ALA A 448 15.75 -7.69 2.07
N ASN A 449 16.67 -7.48 3.02
CA ASN A 449 17.69 -8.43 3.43
C ASN A 449 17.34 -9.31 4.62
N ALA A 450 16.11 -9.21 5.09
CA ALA A 450 15.66 -9.92 6.27
C ALA A 450 15.43 -11.42 6.02
N THR A 451 15.57 -12.19 7.10
CA THR A 451 15.06 -13.57 7.17
C THR A 451 13.63 -13.60 7.74
N GLY A 452 13.30 -12.70 8.69
CA GLY A 452 11.93 -12.45 9.13
C GLY A 452 11.07 -11.85 8.01
N ALA A 453 9.74 -11.86 8.15
CA ALA A 453 8.80 -11.35 7.14
C ALA A 453 7.70 -10.51 7.82
N GLY A 454 7.00 -9.70 7.05
CA GLY A 454 5.84 -8.92 7.47
C GLY A 454 6.15 -7.92 8.57
N LEU A 455 5.25 -7.86 9.54
CA LEU A 455 5.41 -6.97 10.68
C LEU A 455 6.56 -7.39 11.61
N ASP A 456 6.84 -8.68 11.76
CA ASP A 456 8.01 -9.16 12.51
C ASP A 456 9.32 -8.66 11.89
N ASN A 457 9.37 -8.57 10.55
CA ASN A 457 10.50 -7.97 9.85
C ASN A 457 10.64 -6.48 10.19
N LEU A 458 9.54 -5.73 10.07
CA LEU A 458 9.53 -4.29 10.33
C LEU A 458 9.88 -3.97 11.78
N GLU A 459 9.28 -4.68 12.75
CA GLU A 459 9.55 -4.55 14.19
C GLU A 459 11.04 -4.69 14.48
N ALA A 460 11.69 -5.71 13.90
CA ALA A 460 13.12 -5.95 14.09
C ALA A 460 14.00 -4.80 13.56
N ARG A 461 13.50 -3.94 12.65
CA ARG A 461 14.27 -2.80 12.09
C ARG A 461 13.97 -1.49 12.77
N ILE A 462 12.74 -1.26 13.18
CA ILE A 462 12.37 -0.01 13.86
C ILE A 462 12.59 -0.11 15.38
N GLY A 463 12.69 -1.32 15.93
CA GLY A 463 12.96 -1.55 17.36
C GLY A 463 11.75 -1.30 18.27
N GLU A 464 10.57 -1.13 17.69
CA GLU A 464 9.30 -0.80 18.35
C GLU A 464 8.15 -1.57 17.66
N ASP A 465 7.00 -1.68 18.33
CA ASP A 465 5.81 -2.30 17.76
C ASP A 465 5.31 -1.49 16.54
N PRO A 466 5.33 -2.05 15.32
CA PRO A 466 4.89 -1.35 14.12
C PRO A 466 3.41 -0.98 14.13
N VAL A 467 2.60 -1.62 14.97
CA VAL A 467 1.18 -1.31 15.12
C VAL A 467 0.98 0.08 15.71
N GLU A 468 1.88 0.53 16.59
CA GLU A 468 1.80 1.88 17.16
C GLU A 468 2.17 2.94 16.11
N TRP A 469 3.17 2.67 15.27
CA TRP A 469 3.51 3.54 14.13
C TRP A 469 2.38 3.59 13.11
N MET A 470 1.69 2.47 12.88
CA MET A 470 0.54 2.41 11.99
C MET A 470 -0.68 3.15 12.55
N ALA A 471 -0.86 3.16 13.88
CA ALA A 471 -1.89 3.95 14.54
C ALA A 471 -1.61 5.46 14.43
N ASP A 472 -0.35 5.89 14.57
CA ASP A 472 0.06 7.28 14.32
C ASP A 472 -0.10 7.66 12.83
N TRP A 473 0.31 6.78 11.91
CA TRP A 473 0.08 6.96 10.46
C TRP A 473 -1.40 7.12 10.13
N ALA A 474 -2.29 6.31 10.73
CA ALA A 474 -3.72 6.44 10.54
C ALA A 474 -4.23 7.84 10.94
N VAL A 475 -3.66 8.45 11.99
CA VAL A 475 -3.98 9.82 12.38
C VAL A 475 -3.39 10.82 11.39
N SER A 476 -2.16 10.61 10.90
CA SER A 476 -1.53 11.50 9.92
C SER A 476 -2.29 11.56 8.60
N VAL A 477 -2.96 10.47 8.18
CA VAL A 477 -3.83 10.47 6.97
C VAL A 477 -4.90 11.58 7.03
N TYR A 478 -5.43 11.88 8.22
CA TYR A 478 -6.38 12.98 8.41
C TYR A 478 -5.72 14.31 8.78
N ALA A 479 -4.68 14.28 9.61
CA ALA A 479 -4.18 15.47 10.28
C ALA A 479 -3.14 16.24 9.45
N ASP A 480 -2.30 15.53 8.71
CA ASP A 480 -1.19 16.09 7.94
C ASP A 480 -1.68 17.13 6.92
N ASP A 481 -0.90 18.21 6.80
CA ASP A 481 -1.21 19.44 6.04
C ASP A 481 -2.57 20.11 6.35
N LEU A 482 -3.28 19.69 7.40
CA LEU A 482 -4.54 20.31 7.86
C LEU A 482 -4.38 21.01 9.19
N VAL A 483 -3.69 20.37 10.13
CA VAL A 483 -3.56 20.84 11.52
C VAL A 483 -2.19 21.50 11.70
N PRO A 484 -2.14 22.76 12.19
CA PRO A 484 -0.87 23.41 12.47
C PRO A 484 -0.18 22.78 13.69
N ASP A 485 1.14 22.89 13.75
CA ASP A 485 1.97 22.50 14.90
C ASP A 485 1.78 21.03 15.35
N LEU A 486 1.50 20.13 14.39
CA LEU A 486 1.40 18.70 14.68
C LEU A 486 2.72 18.14 15.25
N PRO A 487 2.67 17.21 16.22
CA PRO A 487 3.82 16.41 16.60
C PRO A 487 4.46 15.75 15.37
N PRO A 488 5.81 15.63 15.30
CA PRO A 488 6.50 15.05 14.14
C PRO A 488 5.99 13.66 13.77
N GLU A 489 5.58 12.85 14.74
CA GLU A 489 5.04 11.52 14.48
C GLU A 489 3.69 11.52 13.75
N LEU A 490 2.99 12.64 13.67
CA LEU A 490 1.70 12.79 12.98
C LEU A 490 1.81 13.51 11.63
N GLN A 491 3.04 13.70 11.14
CA GLN A 491 3.34 14.36 9.86
C GLN A 491 3.77 13.35 8.78
N GLN A 492 3.57 13.68 7.51
CA GLN A 492 4.05 12.93 6.34
C GLN A 492 4.92 13.83 5.44
N PRO A 493 6.20 14.06 5.80
CA PRO A 493 6.99 15.14 5.23
C PRO A 493 7.35 14.95 3.75
N SER A 494 7.24 13.75 3.17
CA SER A 494 7.59 13.54 1.76
C SER A 494 6.58 14.10 0.76
N TRP A 495 5.28 14.01 1.06
CA TRP A 495 4.21 14.28 0.09
C TRP A 495 3.09 15.10 0.70
N ASN A 496 2.74 16.22 0.05
CA ASN A 496 1.52 16.94 0.39
C ASN A 496 0.32 16.20 -0.21
N THR A 497 -0.02 15.05 0.38
CA THR A 497 -1.05 14.16 -0.18
C THR A 497 -2.42 14.82 -0.18
N ARG A 498 -2.66 15.75 0.74
CA ARG A 498 -3.89 16.52 0.80
C ARG A 498 -4.09 17.38 -0.43
N GLU A 499 -3.09 18.20 -0.77
CA GLU A 499 -3.15 19.10 -1.92
C GLU A 499 -3.09 18.31 -3.22
N LEU A 500 -2.14 17.38 -3.35
CA LEU A 500 -1.94 16.62 -4.59
C LEU A 500 -3.16 15.77 -4.96
N ILE A 501 -3.71 15.00 -4.02
CA ILE A 501 -4.85 14.15 -4.34
C ILE A 501 -6.10 14.99 -4.58
N ALA A 502 -6.25 16.14 -3.89
CA ALA A 502 -7.31 17.07 -4.20
C ALA A 502 -7.16 17.64 -5.62
N SER A 503 -5.95 18.06 -6.03
CA SER A 503 -5.70 18.69 -7.33
C SER A 503 -5.85 17.74 -8.51
N LEU A 504 -5.63 16.44 -8.31
CA LEU A 504 -5.90 15.39 -9.30
C LEU A 504 -7.41 15.18 -9.55
N ARG A 505 -8.28 15.73 -8.71
CA ARG A 505 -9.75 15.54 -8.80
C ARG A 505 -10.44 16.74 -9.42
N LEU A 506 -11.54 16.46 -10.12
CA LEU A 506 -12.37 17.49 -10.74
C LEU A 506 -13.03 18.44 -9.72
N ASP A 507 -13.32 17.95 -8.51
CA ASP A 507 -13.97 18.74 -7.46
C ASP A 507 -13.00 19.37 -6.45
N ALA A 508 -11.68 19.16 -6.62
CA ALA A 508 -10.63 19.69 -5.76
C ALA A 508 -10.82 19.39 -4.25
N ARG A 509 -11.50 18.29 -3.90
CA ARG A 509 -11.75 17.90 -2.51
C ARG A 509 -10.87 16.74 -2.07
N PHE A 510 -10.32 16.83 -0.87
CA PHE A 510 -9.60 15.73 -0.25
C PHE A 510 -10.52 14.51 -0.06
N PRO A 511 -10.17 13.32 -0.58
CA PRO A 511 -11.10 12.19 -0.72
C PRO A 511 -11.39 11.40 0.56
N LEU A 512 -10.75 11.69 1.68
CA LEU A 512 -10.87 10.88 2.87
C LEU A 512 -12.33 10.76 3.36
N ARG A 513 -12.80 9.52 3.49
CA ARG A 513 -14.15 9.22 3.95
C ARG A 513 -14.28 9.57 5.43
N LEU A 514 -15.05 10.62 5.72
CA LEU A 514 -15.33 11.07 7.09
C LEU A 514 -16.71 10.62 7.56
N LEU A 515 -16.82 10.35 8.86
CA LEU A 515 -18.07 10.03 9.55
C LEU A 515 -18.41 11.21 10.47
N ALA A 516 -19.32 12.07 10.04
CA ALA A 516 -19.84 13.13 10.90
C ALA A 516 -20.78 12.55 11.95
N VAL A 517 -20.64 12.96 13.21
CA VAL A 517 -21.59 12.56 14.27
C VAL A 517 -22.69 13.61 14.39
N PRO A 518 -23.98 13.26 14.15
CA PRO A 518 -25.08 14.15 14.48
C PRO A 518 -25.16 14.40 16.01
N PRO A 519 -25.59 15.59 16.44
CA PRO A 519 -25.77 15.89 17.86
C PRO A 519 -26.67 14.88 18.58
N GLY A 520 -26.23 14.37 19.73
CA GLY A 520 -27.04 13.47 20.58
C GLY A 520 -27.28 12.08 19.97
N SER A 521 -26.42 11.64 19.06
CA SER A 521 -26.54 10.35 18.38
C SER A 521 -25.28 9.50 18.53
N GLY A 522 -25.46 8.18 18.45
CA GLY A 522 -24.38 7.21 18.33
C GLY A 522 -24.56 6.37 17.09
N PHE A 523 -23.48 5.77 16.62
CA PHE A 523 -23.51 4.79 15.54
C PHE A 523 -22.53 3.65 15.83
N SER A 524 -22.69 2.55 15.11
CA SER A 524 -21.71 1.46 15.13
C SER A 524 -20.99 1.42 13.80
N LEU A 525 -19.70 1.12 13.85
CA LEU A 525 -18.86 0.90 12.68
C LEU A 525 -18.19 -0.47 12.78
N THR A 526 -17.86 -1.02 11.63
CA THR A 526 -17.06 -2.25 11.52
C THR A 526 -15.73 -1.87 10.90
N LEU A 527 -14.64 -2.30 11.54
CA LEU A 527 -13.30 -2.18 10.98
C LEU A 527 -12.85 -3.54 10.49
N GLN A 528 -12.29 -3.57 9.29
CA GLN A 528 -11.50 -4.72 8.88
C GLN A 528 -10.31 -4.88 9.83
N PRO A 529 -9.92 -6.10 10.19
CA PRO A 529 -8.75 -6.30 11.04
C PRO A 529 -7.46 -5.82 10.40
N SER A 530 -6.41 -5.78 11.23
CA SER A 530 -5.03 -5.57 10.79
C SER A 530 -4.76 -4.20 10.19
N GLY A 531 -5.22 -3.12 10.82
CA GLY A 531 -4.77 -1.76 10.49
C GLY A 531 -5.77 -0.87 9.74
N ALA A 532 -7.05 -1.23 9.74
CA ALA A 532 -8.10 -0.34 9.22
C ALA A 532 -8.42 0.78 10.21
N ALA A 533 -8.86 1.93 9.70
CA ALA A 533 -9.21 3.10 10.50
C ALA A 533 -10.54 3.72 10.08
N ALA A 534 -11.16 4.49 10.97
CA ALA A 534 -12.25 5.38 10.60
C ALA A 534 -11.96 6.81 11.09
N TYR A 535 -12.65 7.79 10.52
CA TYR A 535 -12.40 9.20 10.79
C TYR A 535 -13.70 9.86 11.24
N VAL A 536 -13.92 9.85 12.56
CA VAL A 536 -15.15 10.36 13.16
C VAL A 536 -14.95 11.83 13.52
N VAL A 537 -15.72 12.73 12.91
CA VAL A 537 -15.57 14.18 13.10
C VAL A 537 -16.77 14.80 13.79
N PHE A 538 -16.50 15.75 14.68
CA PHE A 538 -17.52 16.54 15.37
C PHE A 538 -16.96 17.91 15.79
N GLY A 539 -17.83 18.91 15.92
CA GLY A 539 -17.49 20.25 16.35
C GLY A 539 -18.17 20.59 17.67
N LEU A 540 -17.53 21.43 18.49
CA LEU A 540 -18.09 22.00 19.70
C LEU A 540 -18.02 23.54 19.66
N GLU A 541 -19.10 24.20 20.06
CA GLU A 541 -19.13 25.64 20.30
C GLU A 541 -18.29 26.02 21.53
N SER A 542 -18.05 27.32 21.71
CA SER A 542 -17.34 27.82 22.89
C SER A 542 -18.08 27.47 24.18
N GLY A 543 -17.37 26.78 25.09
CA GLY A 543 -17.92 26.24 26.32
C GLY A 543 -18.64 24.90 26.15
N GLY A 544 -18.72 24.36 24.93
CA GLY A 544 -19.35 23.07 24.63
C GLY A 544 -18.62 21.90 25.29
N ARG A 545 -19.39 20.84 25.59
CA ARG A 545 -18.88 19.59 26.20
C ARG A 545 -19.53 18.38 25.55
N ALA A 546 -18.72 17.36 25.27
CA ALA A 546 -19.17 16.10 24.70
C ALA A 546 -18.64 14.90 25.48
N LEU A 547 -19.52 13.97 25.79
CA LEU A 547 -19.24 12.62 26.21
C LEU A 547 -19.00 11.75 24.98
N LEU A 548 -17.75 11.35 24.78
CA LEU A 548 -17.36 10.32 23.82
C LEU A 548 -17.40 8.97 24.50
N ARG A 549 -18.09 8.02 23.88
CA ARG A 549 -18.14 6.63 24.30
C ARG A 549 -17.66 5.77 23.15
N PHE A 550 -16.58 5.07 23.39
CA PHE A 550 -16.00 4.11 22.47
C PHE A 550 -16.05 2.74 23.14
N SER A 551 -16.75 1.79 22.52
CA SER A 551 -16.89 0.44 23.05
C SER A 551 -16.72 -0.62 21.96
N THR A 552 -16.06 -1.70 22.31
CA THR A 552 -15.84 -2.89 21.51
C THR A 552 -15.90 -4.14 22.39
N SER A 553 -16.14 -5.29 21.76
CA SER A 553 -16.01 -6.61 22.36
C SER A 553 -14.56 -7.07 22.54
N ASP A 554 -13.57 -6.43 21.91
CA ASP A 554 -12.16 -6.82 21.97
C ASP A 554 -11.24 -5.62 22.27
N GLU A 555 -11.05 -5.30 23.55
CA GLU A 555 -10.31 -4.12 23.97
C GLU A 555 -8.81 -4.14 23.57
N SER A 556 -8.20 -5.32 23.45
CA SER A 556 -6.79 -5.46 23.06
C SER A 556 -6.51 -5.00 21.62
N SER A 557 -7.51 -5.12 20.76
CA SER A 557 -7.36 -5.00 19.30
C SER A 557 -7.72 -3.62 18.74
N ILE A 558 -7.81 -2.61 19.59
CA ILE A 558 -8.11 -1.24 19.15
C ILE A 558 -7.16 -0.22 19.79
N ARG A 559 -6.75 0.74 18.98
CA ARG A 559 -6.21 2.04 19.41
C ARG A 559 -7.21 3.13 19.05
N SER A 560 -7.36 4.11 19.91
CA SER A 560 -8.19 5.29 19.65
C SER A 560 -7.39 6.55 19.91
N THR A 561 -7.43 7.48 18.95
CA THR A 561 -6.80 8.80 19.10
C THR A 561 -7.85 9.87 18.90
N LEU A 562 -8.06 10.68 19.94
CA LEU A 562 -8.82 11.93 19.82
C LEU A 562 -7.82 13.07 19.58
N LEU A 563 -7.95 13.77 18.47
CA LEU A 563 -7.14 14.93 18.11
C LEU A 563 -8.05 16.17 18.00
N ARG A 564 -7.58 17.30 18.54
CA ARG A 564 -8.19 18.60 18.26
C ARG A 564 -7.55 19.23 17.03
N VAL A 565 -8.40 19.54 16.05
CA VAL A 565 -8.04 19.98 14.71
C VAL A 565 -8.05 21.51 14.60
N ARG A 566 -9.01 22.16 15.27
CA ARG A 566 -9.20 23.63 15.32
C ARG A 566 -9.68 24.11 16.69
#